data_AF-A0A2D1ISF2-F1
#
_entry.id   AF-A0A2D1ISF2-F1
#
_cell.length_a   1.000
_cell.length_b   1.000
_cell.length_c   1.000
_cell.angle_alpha   90.00
_cell.angle_beta   90.00
_cell.angle_gamma   90.00
#
_symmetry.space_group_name_H-M   'P 1'
#
loop_
_entity.id
_entity.type
_entity.pdbx_description
1 polymer ?
#
loop_
_entity_poly.entity_id
_entity_poly.type
_entity_poly.pdbx_seq_one_letter_code
_entity_poly.pdbx_strand_id
1 'polypeptide(L)' 'MNTRKVTVHKMYEEFHSYPITQYTGEYDDKNNLIRLFNSSKEQLIRVFGTYQWCLPSTSICYFVEEDPFYQRTMD' A
#
# COMPACT_ATOMS: atom_id res chain seq x y z
N MET A 1 -14.91 1.06 -10.56
CA MET A 1 -13.60 0.48 -10.18
C MET A 1 -12.51 0.90 -11.16
N ASN A 2 -11.39 1.43 -10.66
CA ASN A 2 -10.26 1.91 -11.45
C ASN A 2 -8.95 1.33 -10.91
N THR A 3 -7.92 1.17 -11.76
CA THR A 3 -6.59 0.73 -11.38
C THR A 3 -5.57 1.84 -11.55
N ARG A 4 -4.72 2.05 -10.54
CA ARG A 4 -3.69 3.10 -10.54
C ARG A 4 -2.40 2.61 -9.87
N LYS A 5 -1.31 3.34 -10.12
CA LYS A 5 -0.06 3.12 -9.38
C LYS A 5 -0.20 3.69 -7.98
N VAL A 6 0.28 2.94 -6.99
CA VAL A 6 0.28 3.30 -5.57
C VAL A 6 1.70 3.35 -5.07
N THR A 7 2.08 4.49 -4.50
CA THR A 7 3.38 4.63 -3.83
C THR A 7 3.37 3.84 -2.53
N VAL A 8 4.37 2.98 -2.39
CA VAL A 8 4.57 2.17 -1.20
C VAL A 8 6.00 2.27 -0.72
N HIS A 9 6.19 2.18 0.59
CA HIS A 9 7.48 2.28 1.24
C HIS A 9 7.69 1.06 2.13
N LYS A 10 8.75 0.29 1.87
CA LYS A 10 9.05 -0.87 2.72
C LYS A 10 9.33 -0.39 4.14
N MET A 11 8.65 -0.98 5.11
CA MET A 11 8.86 -0.65 6.52
C MET A 11 10.10 -1.37 7.04
N TYR A 12 10.72 -0.83 8.10
CA TYR A 12 11.96 -1.31 8.71
C TYR A 12 13.25 -1.00 7.93
N GLU A 13 13.17 -0.24 6.84
CA GLU A 13 14.32 0.31 6.11
C GLU A 13 14.28 1.86 6.17
N GLU A 14 15.44 2.52 6.12
CA GLU A 14 15.49 3.99 6.05
C GLU A 14 14.81 4.47 4.76
N PHE A 15 13.68 5.17 4.90
CA PHE A 15 12.82 5.65 3.81
C PHE A 15 13.54 6.42 2.70
N HIS A 16 14.66 7.09 3.00
CA HIS A 16 15.41 7.92 2.05
C HIS A 16 16.50 7.15 1.29
N SER A 17 16.77 5.91 1.68
CA SER A 17 17.89 5.13 1.16
C SER A 17 17.47 4.21 0.00
N TYR A 18 16.17 4.09 -0.28
CA TYR A 18 15.61 3.19 -1.29
C TYR A 18 14.80 3.93 -2.36
N PRO A 19 14.79 3.43 -3.61
CA PRO A 19 13.97 4.01 -4.66
C PRO A 19 12.47 3.87 -4.34
N ILE A 20 11.69 4.87 -4.77
CA ILE A 20 10.23 4.86 -4.67
C ILE A 20 9.70 3.57 -5.30
N THR A 21 8.97 2.78 -4.52
CA THR A 21 8.34 1.55 -5.00
C THR A 21 6.88 1.84 -5.37
N GLN A 22 6.45 1.34 -6.53
CA GLN A 22 5.07 1.53 -7.01
C GLN A 22 4.38 0.20 -7.28
N TYR A 23 3.23 0.00 -6.64
CA TYR A 23 2.37 -1.18 -6.79
C TYR A 23 1.09 -0.83 -7.53
N THR A 24 0.29 -1.85 -7.86
CA THR A 24 -0.99 -1.65 -8.57
C THR A 24 -2.14 -1.69 -7.57
N GLY A 25 -2.86 -0.58 -7.43
CA GLY A 25 -4.02 -0.45 -6.56
C GLY A 25 -5.32 -0.57 -7.35
N GLU A 26 -6.29 -1.29 -6.79
CA GLU A 26 -7.69 -1.24 -7.22
C GLU A 26 -8.48 -0.34 -6.28
N TYR A 27 -9.30 0.54 -6.86
CA TYR A 27 -10.09 1.52 -6.13
C TYR A 27 -11.59 1.27 -6.34
N ASP A 28 -12.36 1.48 -5.27
CA ASP A 28 -13.82 1.53 -5.34
C ASP A 28 -14.32 2.83 -6.01
N ASP A 29 -15.63 2.96 -6.19
CA ASP A 29 -16.23 4.12 -6.86
C ASP A 29 -16.17 5.40 -6.00
N LYS A 30 -15.79 5.28 -4.73
CA LYS A 30 -15.53 6.41 -3.81
C LYS A 30 -14.04 6.75 -3.74
N ASN A 31 -13.22 6.17 -4.62
CA ASN A 31 -11.78 6.37 -4.69
C ASN A 31 -11.02 5.87 -3.43
N ASN A 32 -11.57 4.89 -2.71
CA ASN A 32 -10.83 4.20 -1.65
C ASN A 32 -10.01 3.06 -2.23
N LEU A 33 -8.75 2.94 -1.83
CA LEU A 33 -7.90 1.79 -2.14
C LEU A 33 -8.49 0.53 -1.45
N ILE A 34 -8.90 -0.46 -2.25
CA ILE A 34 -9.52 -1.71 -1.76
C ILE A 34 -8.62 -2.93 -1.93
N ARG A 35 -7.74 -2.94 -2.93
CA ARG A 35 -6.74 -4.00 -3.13
C ARG A 35 -5.42 -3.40 -3.61
N LEU A 36 -4.33 -4.07 -3.30
CA LEU A 36 -2.99 -3.64 -3.66
C LEU A 36 -2.18 -4.87 -4.08
N PHE A 37 -1.51 -4.78 -5.22
CA PHE A 37 -0.77 -5.88 -5.82
C PHE A 37 0.66 -5.47 -6.14
N ASN A 38 1.63 -6.32 -5.80
CA ASN A 38 3.01 -6.10 -6.20
C ASN A 38 3.21 -6.34 -7.71
N SER A 39 4.44 -6.15 -8.18
CA SER A 39 4.82 -6.39 -9.59
C SER A 39 4.59 -7.83 -10.06
N SER A 40 4.63 -8.80 -9.14
CA SER A 40 4.35 -10.22 -9.40
C SER A 40 2.86 -10.59 -9.30
N LYS A 41 1.96 -9.59 -9.17
CA LYS A 41 0.51 -9.77 -8.98
C LYS A 41 0.11 -10.48 -7.68
N GLU A 42 1.01 -10.54 -6.71
CA GLU A 42 0.67 -10.99 -5.37
C GLU A 42 -0.10 -9.87 -4.65
N GLN A 43 -1.24 -10.23 -4.07
CA GLN A 43 -2.06 -9.28 -3.31
C GLN A 43 -1.47 -9.08 -1.91
N LEU A 44 -1.32 -7.82 -1.51
CA LEU A 44 -0.97 -7.45 -0.15
C LEU A 44 -2.22 -7.53 0.74
N ILE A 45 -2.00 -7.91 2.00
CA ILE A 45 -3.03 -7.96 3.04
C ILE A 45 -2.90 -6.71 3.90
N ARG A 46 -3.98 -5.95 3.99
CA ARG A 46 -4.07 -4.78 4.86
C ARG A 46 -4.06 -5.22 6.33
N VAL A 47 -3.21 -4.61 7.14
CA VAL A 47 -3.21 -4.80 8.60
C VAL A 47 -4.26 -3.87 9.21
N PHE A 48 -5.34 -4.46 9.72
CA PHE A 48 -6.48 -3.71 10.24
C PHE A 48 -6.08 -2.75 11.36
N GLY A 49 -6.63 -1.53 11.34
CA GLY A 49 -6.32 -0.49 12.33
C GLY A 49 -4.98 0.22 12.12
N THR A 50 -4.31 -0.03 11.00
CA THR A 50 -3.04 0.61 10.64
C THR A 50 -3.06 1.06 9.17
N TYR A 51 -2.02 1.77 8.76
CA TYR A 51 -1.73 2.12 7.36
C TYR A 51 -0.78 1.12 6.67
N GLN A 52 -0.59 -0.06 7.26
CA GLN A 52 0.38 -1.05 6.80
C GLN A 52 -0.28 -2.12 5.93
N TRP A 53 0.42 -2.54 4.89
CA TRP A 53 0.02 -3.63 4.00
C TRP A 53 1.18 -4.60 3.88
N CYS A 54 0.94 -5.90 4.08
CA CYS A 54 2.00 -6.90 4.11
C CYS A 54 1.86 -7.94 3.00
N LEU A 55 2.98 -8.35 2.41
CA LEU A 55 3.05 -9.47 1.48
C LEU A 55 2.96 -10.79 2.25
N PRO A 56 1.97 -11.64 1.98
CA PRO A 56 1.82 -12.90 2.71
C PRO A 56 2.99 -13.87 2.46
N SER A 57 3.60 -13.86 1.26
CA SER A 57 4.71 -14.76 0.92
C SER A 57 6.01 -14.48 1.69
N THR A 58 6.27 -13.22 2.04
CA THR A 58 7.54 -12.76 2.60
C THR A 58 7.41 -12.12 3.98
N SER A 59 6.19 -11.86 4.44
CA SER A 59 5.88 -11.07 5.65
C SER A 59 6.45 -9.64 5.63
N ILE A 60 6.90 -9.15 4.46
CA ILE A 60 7.38 -7.78 4.32
C ILE A 60 6.17 -6.84 4.35
N CYS A 61 6.24 -5.84 5.22
CA CYS A 61 5.20 -4.82 5.35
C CYS A 61 5.63 -3.50 4.71
N TYR A 62 4.66 -2.82 4.14
CA TYR A 62 4.81 -1.56 3.44
C TYR A 62 3.88 -0.52 4.08
N PHE A 63 4.39 0.70 4.21
CA PHE A 63 3.58 1.90 4.39
C PHE A 63 2.98 2.29 3.03
N VAL A 64 1.68 2.57 3.00
CA VAL A 64 0.92 2.88 1.78
C VAL A 64 0.35 4.29 1.91
N GLU A 65 0.86 5.23 1.09
CA GLU A 65 0.49 6.65 1.16
C GLU A 65 -1.00 6.90 0.88
N GLU A 66 -1.59 6.08 0.02
CA GLU A 66 -2.98 6.20 -0.41
C GLU A 66 -3.94 5.38 0.46
N ASP A 67 -3.47 4.83 1.59
CA ASP A 67 -4.36 4.14 2.52
C ASP A 67 -5.37 5.14 3.14
N PRO A 68 -6.69 4.88 3.05
CA PRO A 68 -7.71 5.80 3.56
C PRO A 68 -7.60 6.09 5.06
N PHE A 69 -6.97 5.21 5.84
CA PHE A 69 -6.74 5.44 7.27
C PHE A 69 -5.65 6.48 7.50
N TYR A 70 -4.60 6.49 6.67
CA TYR A 70 -3.54 7.50 6.73
C TYR A 70 -4.07 8.88 6.32
N GLN A 71 -4.85 8.95 5.23
CA GLN A 71 -5.43 10.22 4.78
C GLN A 71 -6.30 10.87 5.87
N ARG A 72 -7.07 10.08 6.61
CA ARG A 72 -7.90 10.59 7.74
C ARG A 72 -7.11 11.09 8.94
N THR A 73 -5.84 10.68 9.10
CA THR A 73 -4.99 11.15 10.21
C THR A 73 -4.22 12.44 9.89
N MET A 74 -4.26 12.88 8.63
CA MET A 74 -3.63 14.14 8.17
C MET A 74 -4.60 15.34 8.20
N ASP A 75 -5.91 15.09 8.37
CA ASP A 75 -6.96 16.10 8.57
C ASP A 75 -7.23 16.32 10.07
#